data_AF-Q9N864-F1
#
_entry.id   AF-Q9N864-F1
#
_cell.length_a   1.000
_cell.length_b   1.000
_cell.length_c   1.000
_cell.angle_alpha   90.00
_cell.angle_beta   90.00
_cell.angle_gamma   90.00
#
_symmetry.space_group_name_H-M   'P 1'
#
loop_
_entity.id
_entity.type
_entity.pdbx_description
1 polymer ?
#
loop_
_entity_poly.entity_id
_entity_poly.type
_entity_poly.pdbx_seq_one_letter_code
_entity_poly.pdbx_strand_id
1 'polypeptide(L)'
;MGTSIALMLLRQSEIEVVLVEADTQRQEVARRSIEDYLRSCVEAHRLSQRRCNDMLHRLRVMGSRIAPFPPVLADADLVFECAPEVAAIKQNILAFLDSVCKRSTILATGSSAQDVNELAAVTHRPGQVLGIHFFPPANESPLVE
;
A
#
# COMPACT_ATOMS: atom_id res chain seq x y z
N MET A 1 3.82 5.30 -6.20
CA MET A 1 3.08 5.70 -4.98
C MET A 1 3.12 4.62 -3.90
N GLY A 2 2.72 3.37 -4.20
CA GLY A 2 2.70 2.29 -3.19
C GLY A 2 4.02 2.12 -2.40
N THR A 3 5.16 2.15 -3.08
CA THR A 3 6.50 2.07 -2.45
C THR A 3 6.76 3.19 -1.43
N SER A 4 6.39 4.43 -1.74
CA SER A 4 6.58 5.57 -0.82
C SER A 4 5.62 5.51 0.38
N ILE A 5 4.39 5.04 0.19
CA ILE A 5 3.45 4.81 1.30
C ILE A 5 3.99 3.68 2.20
N ALA A 6 4.49 2.59 1.62
CA ALA A 6 5.10 1.51 2.39
C ALA A 6 6.27 2.02 3.24
N LEU A 7 7.17 2.82 2.66
CA LEU A 7 8.27 3.48 3.38
C LEU A 7 7.77 4.36 4.53
N MET A 8 6.72 5.15 4.30
CA MET A 8 6.11 6.00 5.32
C MET A 8 5.57 5.16 6.50
N LEU A 9 4.82 4.10 6.20
CA LEU A 9 4.24 3.22 7.23
C LEU A 9 5.30 2.47 8.04
N LEU A 10 6.35 1.96 7.37
CA LEU A 10 7.44 1.25 8.04
C LEU A 10 8.20 2.12 9.07
N ARG A 11 8.15 3.46 8.94
CA ARG A 11 8.76 4.36 9.93
C ARG A 11 8.08 4.29 11.30
N GLN A 12 6.80 3.96 11.33
CA GLN A 12 6.07 3.73 12.56
C GLN A 12 6.48 2.38 13.11
N SER A 13 6.75 2.29 14.41
CA SER A 13 6.94 1.00 15.06
C SER A 13 5.65 0.19 15.00
N GLU A 14 5.75 -1.13 15.01
CA GLU A 14 4.60 -2.07 15.15
C GLU A 14 3.68 -2.25 13.94
N ILE A 15 3.78 -1.42 12.90
CA ILE A 15 3.01 -1.64 11.66
C ILE A 15 3.71 -2.69 10.78
N GLU A 16 3.03 -3.80 10.49
CA GLU A 16 3.42 -4.74 9.42
C GLU A 16 2.90 -4.21 8.07
N VAL A 17 3.74 -4.28 7.04
CA VAL A 17 3.39 -3.75 5.71
C VAL A 17 3.48 -4.85 4.67
N VAL A 18 2.36 -5.11 4.01
CA VAL A 18 2.29 -5.97 2.83
C VAL A 18 2.15 -5.10 1.59
N LEU A 19 3.20 -5.05 0.77
CA LEU A 19 3.15 -4.39 -0.53
C LEU A 19 2.77 -5.41 -1.61
N VAL A 20 1.63 -5.18 -2.25
CA VAL A 20 1.09 -6.07 -3.29
C VAL A 20 1.39 -5.49 -4.67
N GLU A 21 2.04 -6.28 -5.52
CA GLU A 21 2.38 -5.90 -6.89
C GLU A 21 1.94 -6.97 -7.90
N ALA A 22 1.58 -6.53 -9.10
CA ALA A 22 0.91 -7.35 -10.11
C ALA A 22 1.78 -8.50 -10.67
N ASP A 23 3.11 -8.37 -10.64
CA ASP A 23 4.04 -9.38 -11.13
C ASP A 23 5.38 -9.36 -10.39
N THR A 24 6.14 -10.44 -10.54
CA THR A 24 7.42 -10.65 -9.85
C THR A 24 8.48 -9.62 -10.22
N GLN A 25 8.45 -9.07 -11.44
CA GLN A 25 9.40 -8.05 -11.85
C GLN A 25 9.14 -6.75 -11.08
N ARG A 26 7.88 -6.32 -10.97
CA ARG A 26 7.50 -5.14 -10.18
C ARG A 26 7.78 -5.32 -8.69
N GLN A 27 7.56 -6.52 -8.16
CA GLN A 27 7.92 -6.84 -6.77
C GLN A 27 9.41 -6.64 -6.51
N GLU A 28 10.26 -7.16 -7.39
CA GLU A 28 11.70 -7.03 -7.25
C GLU A 28 12.15 -5.57 -7.36
N VAL A 29 11.58 -4.81 -8.29
CA VAL A 29 11.85 -3.36 -8.42
C VAL A 29 11.41 -2.61 -7.17
N ALA A 30 10.22 -2.89 -6.64
CA ALA A 30 9.70 -2.24 -5.44
C ALA A 30 10.54 -2.58 -4.21
N ARG A 31 10.92 -3.85 -4.04
CA ARG A 31 11.77 -4.33 -2.96
C ARG A 31 13.14 -3.66 -2.98
N ARG A 32 13.82 -3.67 -4.14
CA ARG A 32 15.12 -2.99 -4.30
C ARG A 32 15.02 -1.50 -4.01
N SER A 33 13.98 -0.84 -4.51
CA SER A 33 13.76 0.59 -4.30
C SER A 33 13.63 0.93 -2.80
N ILE A 34 12.93 0.09 -2.02
CA ILE A 34 12.82 0.26 -0.56
C ILE A 34 14.17 0.00 0.12
N GLU A 35 14.83 -1.10 -0.24
CA GLU A 35 16.13 -1.48 0.35
C GLU A 35 17.20 -0.42 0.11
N ASP A 36 17.31 0.11 -1.11
CA ASP A 36 18.29 1.13 -1.47
C ASP A 36 17.98 2.47 -0.78
N TYR A 37 16.70 2.86 -0.69
CA TYR A 37 16.30 4.05 0.07
C TYR A 37 16.66 3.93 1.56
N LEU A 38 16.36 2.78 2.19
CA LEU A 38 16.70 2.57 3.59
C LEU A 38 18.22 2.51 3.82
N ARG A 39 18.97 1.89 2.90
CA ARG A 39 20.44 1.88 2.95
C ARG A 39 21.02 3.29 2.90
N SER A 40 20.58 4.11 1.95
CA SER A 40 21.01 5.52 1.85
C SER A 40 20.68 6.32 3.11
N CYS A 41 19.54 6.06 3.77
CA CYS A 41 19.20 6.68 5.05
C CYS A 41 20.16 6.28 6.18
N VAL A 42 20.64 5.04 6.18
CA VAL A 42 21.65 4.57 7.14
C VAL A 42 23.01 5.20 6.87
N GLU A 43 23.45 5.22 5.61
CA GLU A 43 24.69 5.87 5.18
C GLU A 43 24.70 7.36 5.53
N ALA A 44 23.55 8.04 5.36
CA ALA A 44 23.35 9.43 5.75
C ALA A 44 23.11 9.65 7.26
N HIS A 45 23.20 8.60 8.09
CA HIS A 45 23.02 8.65 9.54
C HIS A 45 21.63 9.14 10.00
N ARG A 46 20.63 9.10 9.10
CA ARG A 46 19.21 9.42 9.36
C ARG A 46 18.43 8.23 9.91
N LEU A 47 19.01 7.03 9.87
CA LEU A 47 18.43 5.78 10.34
C LEU A 47 19.54 4.89 10.91
N SER A 48 19.31 4.21 12.04
CA SER A 48 20.27 3.23 12.54
C SER A 48 20.13 1.89 11.80
N GLN A 49 21.22 1.12 11.70
CA GLN A 49 21.18 -0.20 11.08
C GLN A 49 20.14 -1.13 11.75
N ARG A 50 20.01 -1.05 13.08
CA ARG A 50 19.00 -1.82 13.82
C ARG A 50 17.58 -1.49 13.38
N ARG A 51 17.24 -0.19 13.25
CA ARG A 51 15.91 0.22 12.78
C ARG A 51 15.70 -0.15 11.31
N CYS A 52 16.72 -0.03 10.47
CA CYS A 52 16.65 -0.47 9.07
C CYS A 52 16.29 -1.97 8.97
N ASN A 53 16.99 -2.82 9.72
CA ASN A 53 16.72 -4.25 9.75
C ASN A 53 15.31 -4.57 10.27
N ASP A 54 14.85 -3.88 11.32
CA ASP A 54 13.48 -4.01 11.83
C ASP A 54 12.41 -3.64 10.77
N MET A 55 12.61 -2.53 10.06
CA MET A 55 11.71 -2.10 8.99
C MET A 55 11.65 -3.14 7.87
N LEU A 56 12.79 -3.68 7.45
CA LEU A 56 12.85 -4.71 6.41
C LEU A 56 12.20 -6.03 6.87
N HIS A 57 12.31 -6.39 8.15
CA HIS A 57 11.67 -7.58 8.70
C HIS A 57 10.13 -7.48 8.69
N ARG A 58 9.58 -6.26 8.86
CA ARG A 58 8.13 -6.00 8.83
C ARG A 58 7.56 -5.79 7.42
N LEU A 59 8.41 -5.72 6.40
CA LEU A 59 8.00 -5.59 5.01
C LEU A 59 7.85 -6.97 4.37
N ARG A 60 6.68 -7.22 3.77
CA ARG A 60 6.46 -8.34 2.85
C ARG A 60 6.07 -7.78 1.50
N VAL A 61 6.77 -8.20 0.45
CA VAL A 61 6.40 -7.86 -0.93
C VAL A 61 5.80 -9.12 -1.56
N MET A 62 4.56 -9.03 -2.03
CA MET A 62 3.75 -10.19 -2.43
C MET A 62 2.94 -9.90 -3.70
N GLY A 63 2.27 -10.94 -4.19
CA GLY A 63 1.40 -10.90 -5.37
C GLY A 63 1.94 -11.79 -6.49
N SER A 64 1.21 -11.87 -7.59
CA SER A 64 1.65 -12.43 -8.87
C SER A 64 0.53 -12.26 -9.88
N ARG A 65 0.78 -12.50 -11.17
CA ARG A 65 -0.30 -12.49 -12.17
C ARG A 65 -1.38 -13.55 -11.92
N ILE A 66 -1.02 -14.63 -11.22
CA ILE A 66 -1.87 -15.81 -10.99
C ILE A 66 -2.65 -15.66 -9.68
N ALA A 67 -1.99 -15.13 -8.66
CA ALA A 67 -2.56 -14.81 -7.36
C ALA A 67 -2.19 -13.35 -7.02
N PRO A 68 -2.88 -12.37 -7.64
CA PRO A 68 -2.57 -10.95 -7.42
C PRO A 68 -2.80 -10.52 -5.98
N PHE A 69 -3.59 -11.27 -5.21
CA PHE A 69 -3.99 -10.89 -3.86
C PHE A 69 -3.70 -12.03 -2.86
N PRO A 70 -2.71 -11.86 -1.97
CA PRO A 70 -2.30 -12.89 -1.03
C PRO A 70 -3.32 -13.08 0.11
N PRO A 71 -3.46 -14.29 0.69
CA PRO A 71 -4.41 -14.57 1.78
C PRO A 71 -4.28 -13.66 3.01
N VAL A 72 -3.08 -13.10 3.24
CA VAL A 72 -2.80 -12.16 4.34
C VAL A 72 -3.68 -10.90 4.31
N LEU A 73 -4.29 -10.57 3.16
CA LEU A 73 -5.23 -9.45 3.08
C LEU A 73 -6.50 -9.65 3.92
N ALA A 74 -6.86 -10.90 4.24
CA ALA A 74 -8.02 -11.19 5.08
C ALA A 74 -7.92 -10.55 6.48
N ASP A 75 -6.69 -10.46 7.00
CA ASP A 75 -6.41 -9.95 8.34
C ASP A 75 -6.06 -8.44 8.36
N ALA A 76 -5.96 -7.80 7.19
CA ALA A 76 -5.53 -6.40 7.08
C ALA A 76 -6.50 -5.44 7.78
N ASP A 77 -5.98 -4.49 8.56
CA ASP A 77 -6.79 -3.44 9.20
C ASP A 77 -7.06 -2.25 8.25
N LEU A 78 -6.09 -1.94 7.39
CA LEU A 78 -6.12 -0.84 6.43
C LEU A 78 -5.47 -1.27 5.12
N VAL A 79 -6.11 -0.99 4.00
CA VAL A 79 -5.59 -1.28 2.66
C VAL A 79 -5.56 0.01 1.84
N PHE A 80 -4.42 0.29 1.20
CA PHE A 80 -4.25 1.38 0.25
C PHE A 80 -4.28 0.83 -1.19
N GLU A 81 -5.29 1.21 -1.96
CA GLU A 81 -5.34 0.93 -3.40
C GLU A 81 -4.58 2.04 -4.14
N CYS A 82 -3.51 1.69 -4.85
CA CYS A 82 -2.64 2.63 -5.58
C CYS A 82 -2.35 2.17 -7.02
N ALA A 83 -3.31 1.49 -7.64
CA ALA A 83 -3.26 1.07 -9.02
C ALA A 83 -3.42 2.26 -9.99
N PRO A 84 -3.14 2.08 -11.29
CA PRO A 84 -3.30 3.13 -12.30
C PRO A 84 -4.68 3.77 -12.28
N GLU A 85 -4.76 5.04 -12.69
CA GLU A 85 -6.00 5.84 -12.77
C GLU A 85 -6.92 5.37 -13.90
N VAL A 86 -7.51 4.19 -13.72
CA VAL A 86 -8.51 3.59 -14.59
C VAL A 86 -9.65 3.08 -13.71
N ALA A 87 -10.83 3.70 -13.84
CA ALA A 87 -11.99 3.42 -12.99
C ALA A 87 -12.29 1.93 -12.86
N ALA A 88 -12.36 1.21 -13.99
CA ALA A 88 -12.64 -0.22 -14.01
C ALA A 88 -11.60 -1.06 -13.25
N ILE A 89 -10.31 -0.68 -13.30
CA ILE A 89 -9.26 -1.38 -12.57
C ILE A 89 -9.48 -1.19 -11.06
N LYS A 90 -9.69 0.05 -10.62
CA LYS A 90 -9.88 0.37 -9.20
C LYS A 90 -11.16 -0.25 -8.64
N GLN A 91 -12.26 -0.17 -9.36
CA GLN A 91 -13.52 -0.83 -8.99
C GLN A 91 -13.35 -2.33 -8.84
N ASN A 92 -12.68 -3.00 -9.79
CA ASN A 92 -12.42 -4.44 -9.68
C ASN A 92 -11.56 -4.78 -8.45
N ILE A 93 -10.56 -3.96 -8.14
CA ILE A 93 -9.73 -4.14 -6.94
C ILE A 93 -10.57 -3.94 -5.67
N LEU A 94 -11.36 -2.88 -5.58
CA LEU A 94 -12.19 -2.58 -4.40
C LEU A 94 -13.27 -3.63 -4.15
N ALA A 95 -13.99 -4.05 -5.20
CA ALA A 95 -14.97 -5.13 -5.11
C ALA A 95 -14.33 -6.44 -4.63
N PHE A 96 -13.12 -6.74 -5.11
CA PHE A 96 -12.38 -7.90 -4.66
C PHE A 96 -11.94 -7.77 -3.19
N LEU A 97 -11.36 -6.63 -2.80
CA LEU A 97 -10.96 -6.36 -1.42
C LEU A 97 -12.14 -6.46 -0.45
N ASP A 98 -13.32 -6.00 -0.86
CA ASP A 98 -14.57 -6.17 -0.09
C ASP A 98 -14.93 -7.65 0.13
N SER A 99 -14.62 -8.54 -0.81
CA SER A 99 -14.90 -9.97 -0.68
C SER A 99 -13.92 -10.73 0.23
N VAL A 100 -12.66 -10.28 0.31
CA VAL A 100 -11.59 -11.02 1.01
C VAL A 100 -11.22 -10.43 2.36
N CYS A 101 -11.26 -9.11 2.53
CA CYS A 101 -10.84 -8.47 3.77
C CYS A 101 -11.91 -8.64 4.85
N LYS A 102 -11.51 -8.77 6.11
CA LYS A 102 -12.45 -8.74 7.25
C LYS A 102 -13.34 -7.50 7.19
N ARG A 103 -14.57 -7.59 7.70
CA ARG A 103 -15.54 -6.48 7.64
C ARG A 103 -15.05 -5.20 8.32
N SER A 104 -14.14 -5.26 9.28
CA SER A 104 -13.61 -4.05 9.93
C SER A 104 -12.53 -3.31 9.12
N THR A 105 -12.02 -3.89 8.04
CA THR A 105 -10.96 -3.29 7.21
C THR A 105 -11.43 -2.00 6.55
N ILE A 106 -10.61 -0.96 6.64
CA ILE A 106 -10.79 0.29 5.89
C ILE A 106 -10.10 0.16 4.53
N LEU A 107 -10.81 0.52 3.46
CA LEU A 107 -10.31 0.50 2.09
C LEU A 107 -10.08 1.95 1.64
N ALA A 108 -8.82 2.35 1.51
CA ALA A 108 -8.44 3.69 1.11
C ALA A 108 -7.97 3.69 -0.35
N THR A 109 -8.65 4.40 -1.25
CA THR A 109 -8.21 4.57 -2.63
C THR A 109 -7.33 5.80 -2.76
N GLY A 110 -6.16 5.61 -3.38
CA GLY A 110 -5.18 6.64 -3.72
C GLY A 110 -5.58 7.52 -4.91
N SER A 111 -6.84 7.49 -5.35
CA SER A 111 -7.26 8.17 -6.56
C SER A 111 -7.32 9.68 -6.38
N SER A 112 -6.75 10.40 -7.35
CA SER A 112 -6.77 11.86 -7.40
C SER A 112 -7.79 12.43 -8.39
N ALA A 113 -8.46 11.58 -9.17
CA ALA A 113 -9.30 11.99 -10.29
C ALA A 113 -10.68 11.31 -10.34
N GLN A 114 -10.85 10.17 -9.69
CA GLN A 114 -12.12 9.43 -9.68
C GLN A 114 -12.99 9.86 -8.50
N ASP A 115 -14.31 9.79 -8.67
CA ASP A 115 -15.26 9.97 -7.56
C ASP A 115 -15.20 8.77 -6.62
N VAL A 116 -14.83 9.02 -5.36
CA VAL A 116 -14.73 8.00 -4.32
C VAL A 116 -16.07 7.32 -4.08
N ASN A 117 -17.20 8.02 -4.22
CA ASN A 117 -18.53 7.41 -4.06
C ASN A 117 -18.82 6.40 -5.18
N GLU A 118 -18.43 6.69 -6.42
CA GLU A 118 -18.57 5.76 -7.54
C GLU A 118 -17.66 4.54 -7.38
N LEU A 119 -16.44 4.75 -6.87
CA LEU A 119 -15.51 3.66 -6.54
C LEU A 119 -16.02 2.82 -5.35
N ALA A 120 -16.66 3.44 -4.36
CA ALA A 120 -17.19 2.74 -3.19
C ALA A 120 -18.46 1.94 -3.49
N ALA A 121 -19.25 2.38 -4.47
CA ALA A 121 -20.54 1.79 -4.84
C ALA A 121 -20.46 0.32 -5.32
N VAL A 122 -19.28 -0.15 -5.73
CA VAL A 122 -19.07 -1.56 -6.11
C VAL A 122 -18.78 -2.48 -4.92
N THR A 123 -18.76 -1.93 -3.70
CA THR A 123 -18.54 -2.69 -2.46
C THR A 123 -19.85 -2.81 -1.67
N HIS A 124 -19.96 -3.84 -0.82
CA HIS A 124 -21.05 -3.97 0.15
C HIS A 124 -20.84 -3.14 1.42
N ARG A 125 -19.76 -2.33 1.48
CA ARG A 125 -19.33 -1.57 2.65
C ARG A 125 -18.90 -0.13 2.30
N PRO A 126 -19.71 0.64 1.53
CA PRO A 126 -19.26 1.94 1.02
C PRO A 126 -18.82 2.93 2.12
N GLY A 127 -19.39 2.85 3.32
CA GLY A 127 -18.97 3.67 4.49
C GLY A 127 -17.59 3.31 5.07
N GLN A 128 -16.93 2.26 4.60
CA GLN A 128 -15.56 1.87 4.95
C GLN A 128 -14.58 2.07 3.78
N VAL A 129 -15.04 2.70 2.71
CA VAL A 129 -14.21 3.13 1.60
C VAL A 129 -13.96 4.64 1.75
N LEU A 130 -12.71 5.06 1.66
CA LEU A 130 -12.34 6.47 1.70
C LEU A 130 -11.36 6.81 0.58
N GLY A 131 -11.39 8.06 0.12
CA GLY A 131 -10.33 8.62 -0.69
C GLY A 131 -9.18 9.05 0.22
N ILE A 132 -7.95 8.79 -0.21
CA ILE A 132 -6.78 9.34 0.44
C ILE A 132 -5.78 9.79 -0.62
N HIS A 133 -5.33 11.03 -0.56
CA HIS A 133 -4.44 11.56 -1.58
C HIS A 133 -3.10 11.92 -0.97
N PHE A 134 -2.09 11.13 -1.34
CA PHE A 134 -0.70 11.36 -0.96
C PHE A 134 0.02 12.19 -2.02
N PHE A 135 0.74 13.20 -1.58
CA PHE A 135 1.62 13.98 -2.45
C PHE A 135 2.96 13.25 -2.62
N PRO A 136 3.40 12.93 -3.86
CA PRO A 136 4.61 12.16 -4.07
C PRO A 136 5.89 12.98 -3.77
N PRO A 137 6.92 12.37 -3.15
CA PRO A 137 6.90 11.04 -2.54
C PRO A 137 6.24 11.07 -1.16
N ALA A 138 5.31 10.12 -0.91
CA ALA A 138 4.50 10.08 0.30
C ALA A 138 5.32 10.00 1.62
N ASN A 139 6.53 9.47 1.56
CA ASN A 139 7.43 9.36 2.72
C ASN A 139 8.20 10.65 3.05
N GLU A 140 8.06 11.70 2.23
CA GLU A 140 8.72 13.00 2.45
C GLU A 140 7.72 14.16 2.50
N SER A 141 6.55 14.02 1.87
CA SER A 141 5.49 15.01 1.97
C SER A 141 4.82 14.97 3.35
N PRO A 142 4.62 16.13 4.01
CA PRO A 142 3.81 16.22 5.22
C PRO A 142 2.30 16.25 4.94
N LEU A 143 1.89 16.38 3.68
CA LEU A 143 0.49 16.60 3.28
C LEU A 143 -0.17 15.29 2.82
N VAL A 144 -1.37 15.06 3.36
CA VAL A 144 -2.32 14.01 2.96
C VAL A 144 -3.72 14.63 3.01
N GLU A 145 -4.51 14.42 1.96
CA GLU A 145 -5.93 14.80 1.90
C GLU A 145 -6.82 13.57 2.09
#